data_AF-F3GQA3-F1
#
_entry.id   AF-F3GQA3-F1
#
_cell.length_a   1.000
_cell.length_b   1.000
_cell.length_c   1.000
_cell.angle_alpha   90.00
_cell.angle_beta   90.00
_cell.angle_gamma   90.00
#
_symmetry.space_group_name_H-M   'P 1'
#
loop_
_entity.id
_entity.type
_entity.pdbx_description
1 polymer ?
#
loop_
_entity_poly.entity_id
_entity_poly.type
_entity_poly.pdbx_seq_one_letter_code
_entity_poly.pdbx_strand_id
1 'polypeptide(L)' 'MMVTGGIDLFRGVRMIIPPAWQNVETMDPDLRAFYEYNSMHMEPWDGPAGVVM' A
#
# COMPACT_ATOMS: atom_id res chain seq x y z
N MET A 1 8.77 -0.09 -12.29
CA MET A 1 8.28 -1.38 -12.81
C MET A 1 6.77 -1.61 -12.63
N MET A 2 6.12 -1.18 -11.54
CA MET A 2 4.66 -1.39 -11.37
C MET A 2 3.80 -0.58 -12.36
N VAL A 3 4.10 0.71 -12.57
CA VAL A 3 3.36 1.56 -13.53
C VAL A 3 3.53 1.06 -14.96
N THR A 4 4.75 0.67 -15.33
CA THR A 4 5.04 0.03 -16.63
C THR A 4 4.38 -1.34 -16.78
N GLY A 5 4.02 -2.00 -15.66
CA GLY A 5 3.29 -3.26 -15.63
C GLY A 5 1.76 -3.09 -15.60
N GLY A 6 1.24 -1.87 -15.79
CA GLY A 6 -0.20 -1.60 -15.89
C GLY A 6 -0.90 -1.29 -14.56
N ILE A 7 -0.15 -1.15 -13.46
CA ILE A 7 -0.71 -0.75 -12.17
C ILE A 7 -0.78 0.76 -12.09
N ASP A 8 -1.96 1.30 -11.77
CA ASP A 8 -2.15 2.73 -11.51
C ASP A 8 -1.17 3.28 -10.46
N LEU A 9 -0.71 4.51 -10.63
CA LEU A 9 0.31 5.12 -9.78
C LEU A 9 -0.10 5.13 -8.30
N PHE A 10 -1.33 5.55 -7.98
CA PHE A 10 -1.79 5.62 -6.60
C PHE A 10 -1.95 4.24 -5.98
N ARG A 11 -2.39 3.26 -6.79
CA ARG A 11 -2.45 1.86 -6.35
C ARG A 11 -1.06 1.30 -6.10
N GLY A 12 -0.10 1.58 -6.97
CA GLY A 12 1.31 1.16 -6.84
C GLY A 12 1.94 1.71 -5.57
N VAL A 13 1.77 3.01 -5.31
CA VAL A 13 2.26 3.65 -4.08
C VAL A 13 1.67 3.00 -2.84
N ARG A 14 0.36 2.71 -2.82
CA ARG A 14 -0.29 2.04 -1.66
C ARG A 14 0.18 0.61 -1.41
N MET A 15 0.72 -0.08 -2.42
CA MET A 15 1.27 -1.43 -2.25
C MET A 15 2.70 -1.40 -1.69
N ILE A 16 3.50 -0.41 -2.07
CA ILE A 16 4.91 -0.30 -1.64
C ILE A 16 5.05 0.45 -0.31
N ILE A 17 4.25 1.50 -0.11
CA ILE A 17 4.24 2.37 1.07
C ILE A 17 2.82 2.40 1.64
N PRO A 18 2.34 1.31 2.25
CA PRO A 18 1.03 1.29 2.88
C PRO A 18 0.99 2.21 4.11
N PRO A 19 -0.15 2.86 4.42
CA PRO A 19 -0.32 3.59 5.67
C PRO A 19 -0.30 2.63 6.87
N ALA A 20 -0.12 3.14 8.09
CA ALA A 20 -0.23 2.31 9.30
C ALA A 20 -1.69 1.86 9.53
N TRP A 21 -2.10 0.74 8.91
CA TRP A 21 -3.49 0.28 8.83
C TRP A 21 -3.87 -0.76 9.89
N GLN A 22 -2.89 -1.47 10.47
CA GLN A 22 -3.14 -2.63 11.35
C GLN A 22 -3.95 -2.28 12.61
N ASN A 23 -3.76 -1.09 13.17
CA ASN A 23 -4.43 -0.65 14.40
C ASN A 23 -5.63 0.28 14.14
N VAL A 24 -6.09 0.38 12.89
CA VAL A 24 -7.21 1.26 12.53
C VAL A 24 -8.50 0.47 12.57
N GLU A 25 -9.22 0.53 13.69
CA GLU A 25 -10.46 -0.22 13.92
C GLU A 25 -11.61 0.21 12.98
N THR A 26 -11.64 1.49 12.60
CA THR A 26 -12.66 2.10 11.74
C THR A 26 -12.38 1.97 10.24
N MET A 27 -11.36 1.19 9.85
CA MET A 27 -11.00 0.97 8.45
C MET A 27 -12.09 0.21 7.72
N ASP A 28 -12.37 0.62 6.49
CA ASP A 28 -13.23 -0.13 5.57
C ASP A 28 -12.72 -1.59 5.40
N PRO A 29 -13.58 -2.61 5.53
CA PRO A 29 -13.17 -4.02 5.48
C PRO A 29 -12.50 -4.43 4.16
N ASP A 30 -12.97 -3.92 3.02
CA ASP A 30 -12.41 -4.26 1.72
C ASP A 30 -11.02 -3.63 1.56
N LEU A 31 -10.85 -2.42 2.06
CA LEU A 31 -9.55 -1.76 2.11
C LEU A 31 -8.57 -2.47 3.06
N ARG A 32 -9.04 -2.99 4.20
CA ARG A 32 -8.22 -3.82 5.10
C ARG A 32 -7.78 -5.11 4.41
N ALA A 33 -8.71 -5.83 3.78
CA ALA A 33 -8.41 -7.06 3.06
C ALA A 33 -7.39 -6.84 1.92
N PHE A 34 -7.46 -5.70 1.24
CA PHE A 34 -6.46 -5.30 0.26
C PHE A 34 -5.07 -5.18 0.89
N TYR A 35 -4.93 -4.47 2.02
CA TYR A 35 -3.63 -4.31 2.67
C TYR A 35 -3.10 -5.62 3.27
N GLU A 36 -3.97 -6.46 3.85
CA GLU A 36 -3.61 -7.79 4.35
C GLU A 36 -3.02 -8.65 3.23
N TYR A 37 -3.70 -8.76 2.09
CA TYR A 37 -3.23 -9.53 0.95
C TYR A 37 -1.86 -9.05 0.45
N ASN A 38 -1.66 -7.75 0.31
CA ASN A 38 -0.40 -7.20 -0.18
C ASN A 38 0.74 -7.38 0.83
N SER A 39 0.46 -7.28 2.14
CA SER A 39 1.46 -7.47 3.20
C SER A 39 2.06 -8.87 3.24
N MET A 40 1.34 -9.88 2.72
CA MET A 40 1.87 -11.24 2.58
C MET A 40 2.85 -11.41 1.42
N HIS A 41 2.81 -10.53 0.42
CA HIS A 41 3.60 -10.65 -0.81
C HIS A 41 4.78 -9.67 -0.86
N MET A 42 4.73 -8.60 -0.07
CA MET A 42 5.72 -7.54 -0.10
C MET A 42 5.88 -6.91 1.28
N GLU A 43 7.13 -6.81 1.73
CA GLU A 43 7.45 -6.02 2.92
C GLU A 43 7.28 -4.52 2.62
N PRO A 44 6.67 -3.74 3.52
CA PRO A 44 6.58 -2.29 3.38
C PRO A 44 7.96 -1.65 3.22
N TRP A 45 8.09 -0.72 2.27
CA TRP A 45 9.30 0.09 2.17
C TRP A 45 9.19 1.24 3.18
N ASP A 46 9.50 0.93 4.43
CA ASP A 46 9.42 1.86 5.55
C ASP A 46 10.66 2.79 5.60
N GLY A 47 10.44 4.05 6.01
CA GLY A 47 11.44 5.12 6.05
C GLY A 47 10.88 6.51 5.66
N PRO A 48 11.61 7.61 5.92
CA PRO A 48 11.16 8.95 5.53
C PRO A 48 11.10 9.05 4.00
N ALA A 49 9.88 9.05 3.45
CA ALA A 49 9.63 9.13 2.01
C ALA A 49 8.96 10.46 1.65
N GLY A 50 9.69 11.32 0.94
CA GLY A 50 9.12 12.49 0.27
C GLY A 50 8.62 12.11 -1.12
N VAL A 51 7.36 11.68 -1.23
CA VAL A 51 6.75 11.33 -2.52
C VAL A 51 6.12 12.58 -3.12
N VAL A 52 6.62 13.02 -4.27
CA VAL A 52 6.02 14.09 -5.10
C VAL A 52 5.42 13.41 -6.32
N MET A 53 4.11 13.56 -6.53
CA MET A 53 3.35 12.99 -7.65
C MET A 53 2.87 14.09 -8.59
#